data_AF-A0A7X2IXK1-F1
#
_entry.id   AF-A0A7X2IXK1-F1
#
_cell.length_a   1.000
_cell.length_b   1.000
_cell.length_c   1.000
_cell.angle_alpha   90.00
_cell.angle_beta   90.00
_cell.angle_gamma   90.00
#
_symmetry.space_group_name_H-M   'P 1'
#
loop_
_entity.id
_entity.type
_entity.pdbx_description
1 polymer ?
#
loop_
_entity_poly.entity_id
_entity_poly.type
_entity_poly.pdbx_seq_one_letter_code
_entity_poly.pdbx_strand_id
1 'polypeptide(L)'
;MPEDLISIDQQLENPQEAIALFGNNDNHLKLMEEELNVSIITRGEAVYVSGESGNIEVVENVLSSLLSIIRKGITISERDVVYALQMAKDHKLDHFESLYLEEITKSAKGKSIRVKTLGQRKYVSAIKQSDLVLGIGAAGTGKTYLAVVMAVTALKNNQIKRIILTRPAVEAGESLGFLPGDLKEKVDPYLRPLYDALHDVLGMDQTERLIERGTIEIAPLAYMRGRTLDDAFVILDEAQNTTPAQMKMFLTRLGFGSKMVITGDITQVDLPRGVKSGLAAARDILKNVQGPVIIELEQSDVVRHPLVAKIIQAYDKYE
;
A
#
# COMPACT_ATOMS: atom_id res chain seq x y z
N MET A 1 -27.88 27.11 22.45
CA MET A 1 -28.92 27.39 21.43
C MET A 1 -29.32 26.05 20.85
N PRO A 2 -30.58 25.80 20.47
CA PRO A 2 -30.89 24.59 19.73
C PRO A 2 -30.15 24.72 18.41
N GLU A 3 -29.11 23.92 18.26
CA GLU A 3 -28.34 23.80 17.04
C GLU A 3 -29.28 23.53 15.86
N ASP A 4 -29.19 24.35 14.79
CA ASP A 4 -30.01 24.20 13.59
C ASP A 4 -29.66 22.87 12.92
N LEU A 5 -30.46 21.84 13.20
CA LEU A 5 -30.34 20.51 12.59
C LEU A 5 -30.74 20.61 11.12
N ILE A 6 -29.76 20.46 10.23
CA ILE A 6 -29.99 20.36 8.79
C ILE A 6 -30.25 18.89 8.46
N SER A 7 -31.39 18.62 7.82
CA SER A 7 -31.69 17.28 7.30
C SER A 7 -30.86 17.04 6.05
N ILE A 8 -30.09 15.95 6.02
CA ILE A 8 -29.43 15.45 4.82
C ILE A 8 -30.34 14.40 4.18
N ASP A 9 -30.68 14.59 2.91
CA ASP A 9 -31.53 13.65 2.16
C ASP A 9 -30.67 12.50 1.62
N GLN A 10 -30.35 11.54 2.47
CA GLN A 10 -29.81 10.25 2.03
C GLN A 10 -30.99 9.37 1.63
N GLN A 11 -31.21 9.20 0.33
CA GLN A 11 -32.22 8.30 -0.22
C GLN A 11 -31.80 6.84 -0.01
N LEU A 12 -31.94 6.33 1.22
CA LEU A 12 -31.70 4.92 1.54
C LEU A 12 -32.86 4.08 1.02
N GLU A 13 -32.55 2.99 0.33
CA GLU A 13 -33.57 2.12 -0.28
C GLU A 13 -34.05 1.02 0.68
N ASN A 14 -33.23 0.67 1.67
CA ASN A 14 -33.56 -0.40 2.61
C ASN A 14 -32.72 -0.29 3.92
N PRO A 15 -33.13 -0.98 5.00
CA PRO A 15 -32.40 -0.98 6.27
C PRO A 15 -30.99 -1.56 6.20
N GLN A 16 -30.67 -2.39 5.20
CA GLN A 16 -29.33 -2.96 5.06
C GLN A 16 -28.32 -1.90 4.58
N GLU A 17 -28.75 -0.98 3.71
CA GLU A 17 -27.95 0.19 3.32
C GLU A 17 -27.63 1.07 4.53
N ALA A 18 -28.63 1.33 5.39
CA ALA A 18 -28.44 2.10 6.62
C ALA A 18 -27.38 1.46 7.54
N ILE A 19 -27.50 0.15 7.80
CA ILE A 19 -26.55 -0.58 8.65
C ILE A 19 -25.14 -0.55 8.06
N ALA A 20 -25.01 -0.76 6.75
CA ALA A 20 -23.72 -0.74 6.07
C ALA A 20 -23.09 0.67 6.04
N LEU A 21 -23.90 1.71 5.87
CA LEU A 21 -23.46 3.10 5.78
C LEU A 21 -23.08 3.66 7.15
N PHE A 22 -23.92 3.46 8.17
CA PHE A 22 -23.71 3.99 9.52
C PHE A 22 -22.71 3.16 10.33
N GLY A 23 -22.53 1.89 9.94
CA GLY A 23 -21.66 0.95 10.64
C GLY A 23 -22.28 0.44 11.95
N ASN A 24 -21.64 -0.58 12.54
CA ASN A 24 -22.13 -1.16 13.79
C ASN A 24 -22.13 -0.13 14.91
N ASN A 25 -23.25 0.01 15.64
CA ASN A 25 -23.45 1.01 16.69
C ASN A 25 -23.16 2.46 16.22
N ASP A 26 -23.47 2.75 14.95
CA ASP A 26 -23.28 4.05 14.30
C ASP A 26 -21.81 4.53 14.29
N ASN A 27 -20.85 3.60 14.31
CA ASN A 27 -19.44 3.95 14.44
C ASN A 27 -18.91 4.79 13.27
N HIS A 28 -19.43 4.62 12.05
CA HIS A 28 -19.03 5.46 10.92
C HIS A 28 -19.48 6.91 11.12
N LEU A 29 -20.69 7.13 11.65
CA LEU A 29 -21.19 8.48 11.93
C LEU A 29 -20.41 9.13 13.06
N LYS A 30 -20.14 8.40 14.15
CA LYS A 30 -19.29 8.88 15.26
C LYS A 30 -17.90 9.31 14.80
N LEU A 31 -17.30 8.56 13.87
CA LEU A 31 -16.03 8.94 13.27
C LEU A 31 -16.12 10.27 12.51
N MET A 32 -17.22 10.51 11.78
CA MET A 32 -17.44 11.80 11.11
C MET A 32 -17.67 12.94 12.11
N GLU A 33 -18.42 12.70 13.19
CA GLU A 33 -18.63 13.66 14.28
C GLU A 33 -17.30 14.10 14.90
N GLU A 34 -16.44 13.14 15.26
CA GLU A 34 -15.12 13.39 15.84
C GLU A 34 -14.20 14.17 14.89
N GLU A 35 -14.16 13.80 13.61
CA GLU A 35 -13.23 14.37 12.61
C GLU A 35 -13.64 15.75 12.07
N LEU A 36 -14.93 16.09 12.13
CA LEU A 36 -15.48 17.34 11.60
C LEU A 36 -16.05 18.25 12.69
N ASN A 37 -16.06 17.82 13.95
CA ASN A 37 -16.67 18.54 15.07
C ASN A 37 -18.13 18.93 14.77
N VAL A 38 -18.91 17.94 14.33
CA VAL A 38 -20.34 18.04 14.02
C VAL A 38 -21.14 17.11 14.93
N SER A 39 -22.45 17.34 15.03
CA SER A 39 -23.39 16.45 15.74
C SER A 39 -24.31 15.79 14.71
N ILE A 40 -24.36 14.46 14.71
CA ILE A 40 -25.12 13.65 13.75
C ILE A 40 -26.17 12.83 14.51
N ILE A 41 -27.44 12.99 14.11
CA ILE A 41 -28.57 12.25 14.70
C ILE A 41 -29.28 11.48 13.59
N THR A 42 -29.48 10.19 13.80
CA THR A 42 -30.31 9.34 12.92
C THR A 42 -31.73 9.24 13.45
N ARG A 43 -32.73 9.36 12.57
CA ARG A 43 -34.13 9.02 12.86
C ARG A 43 -34.73 8.23 11.70
N GLY A 44 -34.83 6.92 11.89
CA GLY A 44 -35.23 6.02 10.81
C GLY A 44 -34.17 6.01 9.71
N GLU A 45 -34.55 6.44 8.51
CA GLU A 45 -33.65 6.55 7.34
C GLU A 45 -33.09 7.98 7.16
N ALA A 46 -33.59 8.95 7.92
CA ALA A 46 -33.12 10.33 7.84
C ALA A 46 -31.89 10.57 8.73
N VAL A 47 -30.93 11.33 8.18
CA VAL A 47 -29.73 11.79 8.89
C VAL A 47 -29.82 13.30 9.09
N TYR A 48 -29.71 13.76 10.33
CA TYR A 48 -29.69 15.17 10.68
C TYR A 48 -28.29 15.55 11.16
N VAL A 49 -27.76 16.65 10.64
CA VAL A 49 -26.42 17.13 11.00
C VAL A 49 -26.49 18.57 11.46
N SER A 50 -25.80 18.84 12.55
CA SER A 50 -25.56 20.18 13.09
C SER A 50 -24.06 20.48 13.08
N GLY A 51 -23.71 21.70 12.69
CA GLY A 51 -22.33 22.18 12.68
C GLY A 51 -22.12 23.34 11.71
N GLU A 52 -20.86 23.61 11.37
CA GLU A 52 -20.52 24.58 10.33
C GLU A 52 -21.01 24.10 8.95
N SER A 53 -21.56 25.00 8.13
CA SER A 53 -22.18 24.66 6.84
C SER A 53 -21.24 23.88 5.91
N GLY A 54 -19.96 24.25 5.87
CA GLY A 54 -18.96 23.52 5.07
C GLY A 54 -18.74 22.07 5.55
N ASN A 55 -18.81 21.83 6.86
CA ASN A 55 -18.67 20.48 7.41
C ASN A 55 -19.91 19.63 7.16
N ILE A 56 -21.11 20.25 7.18
CA ILE A 56 -22.37 19.58 6.83
C ILE A 56 -22.32 19.10 5.37
N GLU A 57 -21.86 19.95 4.45
CA GLU A 57 -21.68 19.59 3.03
C GLU A 57 -20.66 18.45 2.85
N VAL A 58 -19.58 18.44 3.62
CA VAL A 58 -18.61 17.33 3.62
C VAL A 58 -19.26 16.02 4.07
N VAL A 59 -20.06 16.03 5.14
CA VAL A 59 -20.78 14.82 5.60
C VAL A 59 -21.72 14.30 4.53
N GLU A 60 -22.52 15.17 3.91
CA GLU A 60 -23.46 14.80 2.86
C GLU A 60 -22.76 14.11 1.67
N ASN A 61 -21.69 14.75 1.17
CA ASN A 61 -20.93 14.25 0.04
C ASN A 61 -20.24 12.90 0.34
N VAL A 62 -19.68 12.76 1.55
CA VAL A 62 -19.02 11.51 1.98
C VAL A 62 -20.03 10.39 2.13
N LEU A 63 -21.18 10.62 2.78
CA LEU A 63 -22.24 9.62 2.91
C LEU A 63 -22.75 9.16 1.54
N SER A 64 -22.98 10.10 0.61
CA SER A 64 -23.40 9.80 -0.76
C SER A 64 -22.37 8.92 -1.50
N SER A 65 -21.09 9.27 -1.40
CA SER A 65 -20.00 8.50 -2.02
C SER A 65 -19.87 7.09 -1.44
N LEU A 66 -20.00 6.94 -0.12
CA LEU A 66 -19.97 5.63 0.55
C LEU A 66 -21.18 4.78 0.16
N LEU A 67 -22.37 5.38 0.09
CA LEU A 67 -23.60 4.70 -0.32
C LEU A 67 -23.50 4.16 -1.76
N SER A 68 -22.94 4.95 -2.68
CA SER A 68 -22.68 4.53 -4.06
C SER A 68 -21.78 3.29 -4.14
N ILE A 69 -20.78 3.17 -3.24
CA ILE A 69 -19.91 1.99 -3.17
C ILE A 69 -20.63 0.79 -2.55
N ILE A 70 -21.43 1.00 -1.51
CA ILE A 70 -22.24 -0.05 -0.86
C ILE A 70 -23.22 -0.67 -1.86
N ARG A 71 -23.89 0.16 -2.67
CA ARG A 71 -24.81 -0.29 -3.74
C ARG A 71 -24.15 -1.15 -4.81
N LYS A 72 -22.83 -1.01 -5.00
CA LYS A 72 -22.03 -1.87 -5.87
C LYS A 72 -21.63 -3.21 -5.20
N GLY A 73 -22.15 -3.50 -4.01
CA GLY A 73 -21.89 -4.73 -3.26
C GLY A 73 -20.55 -4.73 -2.54
N ILE A 74 -19.95 -3.56 -2.30
CA ILE A 74 -18.64 -3.43 -1.68
C ILE A 74 -18.81 -3.03 -0.21
N THR A 75 -18.17 -3.80 0.68
CA THR A 75 -18.18 -3.52 2.10
C THR A 75 -17.23 -2.37 2.44
N ILE A 76 -17.76 -1.38 3.15
CA ILE A 76 -17.03 -0.23 3.69
C ILE A 76 -16.51 -0.55 5.10
N SER A 77 -15.29 -0.11 5.39
CA SER A 77 -14.69 -0.17 6.73
C SER A 77 -14.50 1.23 7.31
N GLU A 78 -14.26 1.33 8.62
CA GLU A 78 -13.93 2.60 9.31
C GLU A 78 -12.81 3.38 8.63
N ARG A 79 -11.79 2.68 8.11
CA ARG A 79 -10.70 3.30 7.35
C ARG A 79 -11.22 4.02 6.11
N ASP A 80 -12.15 3.41 5.39
CA ASP A 80 -12.68 3.94 4.15
C ASP A 80 -13.47 5.23 4.41
N VAL A 81 -14.14 5.32 5.57
CA VAL A 81 -14.78 6.54 6.07
C VAL A 81 -13.75 7.63 6.34
N VAL A 82 -12.71 7.33 7.13
CA VAL A 82 -11.64 8.29 7.45
C VAL A 82 -10.95 8.79 6.17
N TYR A 83 -10.69 7.90 5.22
CA TYR A 83 -10.05 8.28 3.96
C TYR A 83 -10.98 9.11 3.08
N ALA A 84 -12.28 8.80 3.01
CA ALA A 84 -13.26 9.61 2.30
C ALA A 84 -13.34 11.04 2.88
N LEU A 85 -13.35 11.16 4.22
CA LEU A 85 -13.30 12.47 4.90
C LEU A 85 -12.04 13.26 4.54
N GLN A 86 -10.88 12.61 4.53
CA GLN A 86 -9.63 13.24 4.12
C GLN A 86 -9.68 13.68 2.65
N MET A 87 -10.20 12.84 1.76
CA MET A 87 -10.35 13.20 0.35
C MET A 87 -11.35 14.34 0.13
N ALA A 88 -12.40 14.43 0.92
CA ALA A 88 -13.35 15.52 0.88
C ALA A 88 -12.71 16.85 1.33
N LYS A 89 -11.94 16.84 2.42
CA LYS A 89 -11.15 17.99 2.90
C LYS A 89 -10.14 18.48 1.85
N ASP A 90 -9.60 17.55 1.05
CA ASP A 90 -8.65 17.82 -0.04
C ASP A 90 -9.32 18.18 -1.39
N HIS A 91 -10.65 18.24 -1.48
CA HIS A 91 -11.42 18.40 -2.73
C HIS A 91 -11.11 17.34 -3.81
N LYS A 92 -10.92 16.09 -3.39
CA LYS A 92 -10.60 14.94 -4.26
C LYS A 92 -11.65 13.82 -4.21
N LEU A 93 -12.78 14.02 -3.53
CA LEU A 93 -13.78 12.98 -3.28
C LEU A 93 -14.33 12.32 -4.55
N ASP A 94 -14.41 13.06 -5.66
CA ASP A 94 -14.83 12.53 -6.98
C ASP A 94 -14.00 11.32 -7.45
N HIS A 95 -12.76 11.21 -6.98
CA HIS A 95 -11.89 10.07 -7.30
C HIS A 95 -12.07 8.87 -6.35
N PHE A 96 -12.83 8.99 -5.27
CA PHE A 96 -12.96 7.96 -4.24
C PHE A 96 -13.63 6.70 -4.79
N GLU A 97 -14.79 6.83 -5.46
CA GLU A 97 -15.49 5.69 -6.03
C GLU A 97 -14.61 4.89 -7.01
N SER A 98 -13.83 5.59 -7.83
CA SER A 98 -12.96 4.95 -8.81
C SER A 98 -11.87 4.07 -8.18
N LEU A 99 -11.55 4.22 -6.88
CA LEU A 99 -10.60 3.34 -6.18
C LEU A 99 -11.16 1.93 -6.01
N TYR A 100 -12.48 1.83 -5.93
CA TYR A 100 -13.19 0.58 -5.71
C TYR A 100 -13.56 -0.16 -6.99
N LEU A 101 -13.55 0.55 -8.13
CA LEU A 101 -13.80 -0.02 -9.46
C LEU A 101 -12.60 -0.79 -10.02
N GLU A 102 -11.37 -0.39 -9.68
CA GLU A 102 -10.17 -0.99 -10.24
C GLU A 102 -9.69 -2.20 -9.39
N GLU A 103 -10.12 -3.40 -9.77
CA GLU A 103 -9.57 -4.66 -9.26
C GLU A 103 -8.22 -4.97 -9.93
N ILE A 104 -7.16 -5.14 -9.14
CA ILE A 104 -5.84 -5.54 -9.65
C ILE A 104 -5.84 -7.04 -9.94
N THR A 105 -6.23 -7.83 -8.94
CA THR A 105 -6.31 -9.30 -9.00
C THR A 105 -7.11 -9.81 -7.81
N LYS A 106 -7.22 -11.14 -7.67
CA LYS A 106 -7.79 -11.79 -6.49
C LYS A 106 -6.70 -12.52 -5.71
N SER A 107 -6.82 -12.48 -4.39
CA SER A 107 -6.01 -13.28 -3.47
C SER A 107 -6.31 -14.78 -3.67
N ALA A 108 -5.49 -15.64 -3.09
CA ALA A 108 -5.69 -17.09 -3.10
C ALA A 108 -7.05 -17.51 -2.50
N LYS A 109 -7.59 -16.70 -1.59
CA LYS A 109 -8.90 -16.89 -0.95
C LYS A 109 -10.06 -16.28 -1.76
N GLY A 110 -9.81 -15.79 -2.97
CA GLY A 110 -10.82 -15.15 -3.83
C GLY A 110 -11.18 -13.72 -3.48
N LYS A 111 -10.50 -13.11 -2.49
CA LYS A 111 -10.74 -11.70 -2.10
C LYS A 111 -10.11 -10.76 -3.11
N SER A 112 -10.87 -9.77 -3.58
CA SER A 112 -10.35 -8.72 -4.47
C SER A 112 -9.22 -7.93 -3.82
N ILE A 113 -8.12 -7.77 -4.55
CA ILE A 113 -6.98 -6.92 -4.19
C ILE A 113 -7.11 -5.63 -5.02
N ARG A 114 -7.22 -4.49 -4.33
CA ARG A 114 -7.40 -3.16 -4.91
C ARG A 114 -6.42 -2.18 -4.27
N VAL A 115 -6.14 -1.10 -4.99
CA VAL A 115 -5.52 0.07 -4.37
C VAL A 115 -6.51 0.72 -3.41
N LYS A 116 -6.00 1.25 -2.31
CA LYS A 116 -6.82 1.84 -1.25
C LYS A 116 -6.68 3.36 -1.18
N THR A 117 -5.68 3.92 -1.85
CA THR A 117 -5.38 5.34 -1.86
C THR A 117 -5.00 5.81 -3.25
N LEU A 118 -5.09 7.12 -3.50
CA LEU A 118 -4.68 7.72 -4.77
C LEU A 118 -3.17 7.55 -5.03
N GLY A 119 -2.31 7.61 -4.01
CA GLY A 119 -0.88 7.37 -4.16
C GLY A 119 -0.59 5.92 -4.56
N GLN A 120 -1.29 4.96 -3.96
CA GLN A 120 -1.22 3.54 -4.39
C GLN A 120 -1.68 3.35 -5.83
N ARG A 121 -2.73 4.06 -6.29
CA ARG A 121 -3.15 4.04 -7.70
C ARG A 121 -2.06 4.53 -8.62
N LYS A 122 -1.45 5.69 -8.31
CA LYS A 122 -0.33 6.25 -9.07
C LYS A 122 0.84 5.27 -9.13
N TYR A 123 1.17 4.64 -8.01
CA TYR A 123 2.23 3.64 -7.92
C TYR A 123 1.97 2.43 -8.80
N VAL A 124 0.79 1.81 -8.70
CA VAL A 124 0.40 0.66 -9.52
C VAL A 124 0.38 1.02 -11.02
N SER A 125 -0.12 2.22 -11.36
CA SER A 125 -0.13 2.71 -12.74
C SER A 125 1.29 2.88 -13.30
N ALA A 126 2.20 3.45 -12.49
CA ALA A 126 3.60 3.59 -12.86
C ALA A 126 4.27 2.23 -13.13
N ILE A 127 3.99 1.21 -12.30
CA ILE A 127 4.50 -0.16 -12.49
C ILE A 127 4.01 -0.76 -13.82
N LYS A 128 2.72 -0.56 -14.15
CA LYS A 128 2.14 -1.05 -15.42
C LYS A 128 2.87 -0.42 -16.61
N GLN A 129 3.12 0.90 -16.55
CA GLN A 129 3.55 1.70 -17.70
C GLN A 129 5.07 1.82 -17.88
N SER A 130 5.86 1.57 -16.83
CA SER A 130 7.31 1.85 -16.84
C SER A 130 8.13 0.60 -16.56
N ASP A 131 9.37 0.56 -17.06
CA ASP A 131 10.28 -0.57 -16.87
C ASP A 131 11.06 -0.48 -15.56
N LEU A 132 11.25 0.72 -15.01
CA LEU A 132 11.86 0.95 -13.70
C LEU A 132 11.01 1.90 -12.87
N VAL A 133 10.60 1.45 -11.69
CA VAL A 133 9.85 2.26 -10.72
C VAL A 133 10.51 2.24 -9.35
N LEU A 134 10.70 3.42 -8.76
CA LEU A 134 11.13 3.59 -7.37
C LEU A 134 9.90 3.96 -6.53
N GLY A 135 9.44 3.05 -5.68
CA GLY A 135 8.39 3.29 -4.69
C GLY A 135 9.00 3.63 -3.33
N ILE A 136 9.00 4.90 -2.97
CA ILE A 136 9.60 5.41 -1.74
C ILE A 136 8.48 5.86 -0.80
N GLY A 137 8.49 5.41 0.45
CA GLY A 137 7.52 5.87 1.44
C GLY A 137 7.54 5.07 2.72
N ALA A 138 6.75 5.49 3.70
CA ALA A 138 6.72 4.89 5.03
C ALA A 138 6.32 3.40 5.02
N ALA A 139 6.65 2.68 6.09
CA ALA A 139 6.10 1.34 6.32
C ALA A 139 4.56 1.37 6.37
N GLY A 140 3.89 0.39 5.75
CA GLY A 140 2.43 0.32 5.70
C GLY A 140 1.76 1.09 4.55
N THR A 141 2.52 1.78 3.70
CA THR A 141 2.02 2.39 2.44
C THR A 141 1.67 1.38 1.35
N GLY A 142 2.02 0.11 1.55
CA GLY A 142 1.73 -0.98 0.61
C GLY A 142 2.72 -1.13 -0.54
N LYS A 143 3.81 -0.34 -0.58
CA LYS A 143 4.84 -0.38 -1.66
C LYS A 143 5.30 -1.80 -2.04
N THR A 144 5.81 -2.56 -1.08
CA THR A 144 6.35 -3.91 -1.33
C THR A 144 5.24 -4.89 -1.70
N TYR A 145 4.13 -4.87 -0.95
CA TYR A 145 2.99 -5.76 -1.18
C TYR A 145 2.40 -5.56 -2.58
N LEU A 146 2.12 -4.31 -2.97
CA LEU A 146 1.58 -4.00 -4.31
C LEU A 146 2.58 -4.35 -5.42
N ALA A 147 3.88 -4.16 -5.21
CA ALA A 147 4.89 -4.61 -6.17
C ALA A 147 4.83 -6.13 -6.40
N VAL A 148 4.73 -6.93 -5.33
CA VAL A 148 4.59 -8.40 -5.42
C VAL A 148 3.28 -8.79 -6.11
N VAL A 149 2.16 -8.15 -5.75
CA VAL A 149 0.85 -8.37 -6.41
C VAL A 149 0.95 -8.11 -7.92
N MET A 150 1.62 -7.02 -8.32
CA MET A 150 1.82 -6.68 -9.73
C MET A 150 2.73 -7.69 -10.43
N ALA A 151 3.80 -8.15 -9.79
CA ALA A 151 4.69 -9.18 -10.32
C ALA A 151 3.96 -10.50 -10.58
N VAL A 152 3.16 -10.95 -9.61
CA VAL A 152 2.34 -12.16 -9.74
C VAL A 152 1.28 -12.00 -10.82
N THR A 153 0.66 -10.83 -10.93
CA THR A 153 -0.33 -10.54 -11.97
C THR A 153 0.31 -10.60 -13.36
N ALA A 154 1.50 -10.02 -13.54
CA ALA A 154 2.25 -10.09 -14.79
C ALA A 154 2.64 -11.54 -15.14
N LEU A 155 3.04 -12.34 -14.16
CA LEU A 155 3.34 -13.76 -14.34
C LEU A 155 2.10 -14.56 -14.78
N LYS A 156 0.96 -14.39 -14.10
CA LYS A 156 -0.31 -15.06 -14.43
C LYS A 156 -0.80 -14.70 -15.85
N ASN A 157 -0.52 -13.48 -16.30
CA ASN A 157 -0.88 -12.99 -17.62
C ASN A 157 0.17 -13.31 -18.71
N ASN A 158 1.19 -14.13 -18.40
CA ASN A 158 2.28 -14.50 -19.31
C ASN A 158 3.07 -13.30 -19.88
N GLN A 159 3.09 -12.17 -19.18
CA GLN A 159 3.85 -10.98 -19.59
C GLN A 159 5.33 -11.09 -19.27
N ILE A 160 5.67 -11.92 -18.28
CA ILE A 160 7.02 -12.23 -17.81
C ILE A 160 7.13 -13.73 -17.53
N LYS A 161 8.35 -14.26 -17.56
CA LYS A 161 8.62 -15.70 -17.36
C LYS A 161 8.99 -16.05 -15.92
N ARG A 162 9.50 -15.08 -15.15
CA ARG A 162 9.98 -15.30 -13.78
C ARG A 162 9.88 -14.06 -12.90
N ILE A 163 9.72 -14.26 -11.60
CA ILE A 163 9.77 -13.20 -10.59
C ILE A 163 11.06 -13.37 -9.78
N ILE A 164 11.77 -12.27 -9.53
CA ILE A 164 12.98 -12.27 -8.71
C ILE A 164 12.78 -11.26 -7.58
N LEU A 165 12.75 -11.74 -6.35
CA LEU A 165 12.60 -10.92 -5.15
C LEU A 165 13.92 -10.90 -4.40
N THR A 166 14.42 -9.70 -4.12
CA THR A 166 15.69 -9.51 -3.44
C THR A 166 15.60 -8.47 -2.35
N ARG A 167 16.39 -8.67 -1.30
CA ARG A 167 16.57 -7.74 -0.18
C ARG A 167 18.07 -7.64 0.16
N PRO A 168 18.61 -6.46 0.51
CA PRO A 168 19.98 -6.39 1.01
C PRO A 168 20.06 -7.05 2.39
N ALA A 169 21.15 -7.79 2.63
CA ALA A 169 21.44 -8.29 3.96
C ALA A 169 22.01 -7.13 4.80
N VAL A 170 21.27 -6.69 5.81
CA VAL A 170 21.72 -5.70 6.79
C VAL A 170 21.40 -6.19 8.18
N GLU A 171 22.38 -6.06 9.08
CA GLU A 171 22.27 -6.44 10.48
C GLU A 171 21.50 -5.38 11.25
N ALA A 172 20.18 -5.35 11.08
CA ALA A 172 19.31 -4.48 11.87
C ALA A 172 19.10 -5.11 13.26
N GLY A 173 19.87 -4.65 14.26
CA GLY A 173 19.67 -4.98 15.68
C GLY A 173 20.25 -6.32 16.17
N GLU A 174 20.30 -7.36 15.33
CA GLU A 174 20.98 -8.63 15.62
C GLU A 174 22.01 -8.92 14.52
N SER A 175 23.26 -9.26 14.91
CA SER A 175 24.27 -9.61 13.91
C SER A 175 23.90 -10.93 13.24
N LEU A 176 23.95 -10.97 11.91
CA LEU A 176 23.71 -12.18 11.10
C LEU A 176 24.63 -13.34 11.54
N GLY A 177 25.74 -13.02 12.23
CA GLY A 177 26.62 -13.98 12.86
C GLY A 177 25.98 -14.84 13.96
N PHE A 178 24.93 -14.37 14.65
CA PHE A 178 24.31 -15.06 15.79
C PHE A 178 23.18 -16.02 15.44
N LEU A 179 22.58 -15.92 14.25
CA LEU A 179 21.56 -16.87 13.83
C LEU A 179 22.22 -18.24 13.56
N PRO A 180 21.72 -19.36 14.10
CA PRO A 180 22.25 -20.67 13.76
C PRO A 180 21.90 -21.03 12.31
N GLY A 181 22.73 -21.83 11.64
CA GLY A 181 22.46 -22.35 10.30
C GLY A 181 23.37 -21.84 9.18
N ASP A 182 23.08 -22.29 7.96
CA ASP A 182 23.76 -21.84 6.75
C ASP A 182 23.40 -20.39 6.37
N LEU A 183 24.10 -19.80 5.40
CA LEU A 183 23.85 -18.40 5.00
C LEU A 183 22.41 -18.16 4.54
N LYS A 184 21.74 -19.18 4.01
CA LYS A 184 20.36 -19.11 3.52
C LYS A 184 19.38 -19.10 4.71
N GLU A 185 19.58 -19.96 5.69
CA GLU A 185 18.79 -20.02 6.93
C GLU A 185 18.90 -18.70 7.73
N LYS A 186 20.05 -18.04 7.68
CA LYS A 186 20.29 -16.75 8.34
C LYS A 186 19.58 -15.57 7.70
N VAL A 187 19.37 -15.58 6.38
CA VAL A 187 18.72 -14.48 5.65
C VAL A 187 17.21 -14.66 5.53
N ASP A 188 16.71 -15.88 5.72
CA ASP A 188 15.30 -16.24 5.54
C ASP A 188 14.34 -15.41 6.42
N PRO A 189 14.65 -15.08 7.71
CA PRO A 189 13.79 -14.22 8.52
C PRO A 189 13.51 -12.85 7.89
N TYR A 190 14.49 -12.26 7.21
CA TYR A 190 14.36 -10.95 6.55
C TYR A 190 13.55 -11.02 5.25
N LEU A 191 13.43 -12.21 4.67
CA LEU A 191 12.68 -12.46 3.43
C LEU A 191 11.23 -12.83 3.70
N ARG A 192 10.87 -13.16 4.95
CA ARG A 192 9.51 -13.57 5.36
C ARG A 192 8.37 -12.65 4.87
N PRO A 193 8.49 -11.30 4.94
CA PRO A 193 7.43 -10.43 4.40
C PRO A 193 7.14 -10.63 2.90
N LEU A 194 8.14 -11.07 2.11
CA LEU A 194 7.99 -11.38 0.70
C LEU A 194 7.23 -12.70 0.49
N TYR A 195 7.52 -13.71 1.32
CA TYR A 195 6.75 -14.96 1.34
C TYR A 195 5.29 -14.71 1.71
N ASP A 196 5.02 -13.92 2.75
CA ASP A 196 3.67 -13.60 3.19
C ASP A 196 2.85 -12.94 2.08
N ALA A 197 3.46 -12.00 1.33
CA ALA A 197 2.82 -11.37 0.19
C ALA A 197 2.54 -12.36 -0.96
N LEU A 198 3.45 -13.29 -1.25
CA LEU A 198 3.22 -14.33 -2.25
C LEU A 198 2.11 -15.29 -1.82
N HIS A 199 2.13 -15.75 -0.56
CA HIS A 199 1.13 -16.65 0.00
C HIS A 199 -0.28 -16.04 -0.03
N ASP A 200 -0.41 -14.74 0.19
CA ASP A 200 -1.71 -14.06 0.08
C ASP A 200 -2.25 -14.11 -1.36
N VAL A 201 -1.40 -13.94 -2.38
CA VAL A 201 -1.84 -13.83 -3.79
C VAL A 201 -1.94 -15.20 -4.51
N LEU A 202 -1.07 -16.14 -4.18
CA LEU A 202 -0.95 -17.45 -4.84
C LEU A 202 -1.43 -18.60 -3.96
N GLY A 203 -1.37 -18.45 -2.63
CA GLY A 203 -1.52 -19.55 -1.70
C GLY A 203 -0.19 -20.25 -1.44
N MET A 204 -0.12 -21.01 -0.35
CA MET A 204 1.12 -21.66 0.11
C MET A 204 1.64 -22.68 -0.92
N ASP A 205 0.83 -23.69 -1.24
CA ASP A 205 1.22 -24.79 -2.15
C ASP A 205 1.67 -24.28 -3.54
N GLN A 206 0.96 -23.30 -4.10
CA GLN A 206 1.32 -22.74 -5.40
C GLN A 206 2.62 -21.94 -5.34
N THR A 207 2.84 -21.19 -4.25
CA THR A 207 4.06 -20.42 -4.04
C THR A 207 5.26 -21.34 -3.97
N GLU A 208 5.21 -22.38 -3.13
CA GLU A 208 6.28 -23.37 -2.98
C GLU A 208 6.62 -24.04 -4.32
N ARG A 209 5.60 -24.49 -5.05
CA ARG A 209 5.79 -25.11 -6.37
C ARG A 209 6.46 -24.20 -7.39
N LEU A 210 6.15 -22.90 -7.38
CA LEU A 210 6.77 -21.92 -8.28
C LEU A 210 8.21 -21.59 -7.88
N ILE A 211 8.50 -21.62 -6.58
CA ILE A 211 9.86 -21.45 -6.04
C ILE A 211 10.74 -22.65 -6.41
N GLU A 212 10.26 -23.88 -6.18
CA GLU A 212 10.98 -25.11 -6.53
C GLU A 212 11.33 -25.19 -8.02
N ARG A 213 10.44 -24.69 -8.89
CA ARG A 213 10.64 -24.62 -10.34
C ARG A 213 11.58 -23.48 -10.77
N GLY A 214 11.99 -22.61 -9.86
CA GLY A 214 12.77 -21.40 -10.17
C GLY A 214 11.98 -20.34 -10.96
N THR A 215 10.65 -20.44 -11.02
CA THR A 215 9.80 -19.41 -11.62
C THR A 215 9.71 -18.19 -10.70
N ILE A 216 9.70 -18.42 -9.39
CA ILE A 216 9.89 -17.38 -8.38
C ILE A 216 11.23 -17.63 -7.70
N GLU A 217 12.12 -16.65 -7.73
CA GLU A 217 13.40 -16.69 -7.04
C GLU A 217 13.39 -15.67 -5.90
N ILE A 218 13.70 -16.10 -4.68
CA ILE A 218 13.88 -15.21 -3.53
C ILE A 218 15.32 -15.36 -3.06
N ALA A 219 16.11 -14.30 -3.18
CA ALA A 219 17.55 -14.38 -2.93
C ALA A 219 18.12 -13.05 -2.40
N PRO A 220 19.22 -13.07 -1.63
CA PRO A 220 19.92 -11.85 -1.23
C PRO A 220 20.46 -11.05 -2.41
N LEU A 221 20.60 -9.73 -2.23
CA LEU A 221 21.10 -8.81 -3.26
C LEU A 221 22.45 -9.23 -3.89
N ALA A 222 23.32 -9.88 -3.12
CA ALA A 222 24.62 -10.35 -3.60
C ALA A 222 24.51 -11.31 -4.80
N TYR A 223 23.43 -12.09 -4.89
CA TYR A 223 23.19 -13.08 -5.94
C TYR A 223 22.84 -12.43 -7.29
N MET A 224 22.60 -11.11 -7.31
CA MET A 224 22.29 -10.37 -8.53
C MET A 224 23.55 -10.00 -9.33
N ARG A 225 24.74 -10.12 -8.73
CA ARG A 225 26.00 -9.73 -9.35
C ARG A 225 26.27 -10.57 -10.61
N GLY A 226 26.61 -9.90 -11.71
CA GLY A 226 26.99 -10.56 -12.97
C GLY A 226 25.82 -11.14 -13.77
N ARG A 227 24.57 -10.93 -13.34
CA ARG A 227 23.38 -11.40 -14.06
C ARG A 227 22.86 -10.36 -15.06
N THR A 228 22.18 -10.83 -16.09
CA THR A 228 21.24 -10.03 -16.87
C THR A 228 19.86 -10.63 -16.64
N LEU A 229 18.91 -9.78 -16.26
CA LEU A 229 17.58 -10.23 -15.83
C LEU A 229 16.60 -9.96 -16.96
N ASP A 230 16.60 -10.82 -17.98
CA ASP A 230 15.64 -10.80 -19.09
C ASP A 230 14.33 -11.53 -18.73
N ASP A 231 13.23 -11.11 -19.38
CA ASP A 231 11.87 -11.64 -19.23
C ASP A 231 11.41 -11.81 -17.77
N ALA A 232 11.79 -10.87 -16.89
CA ALA A 232 11.64 -10.99 -15.45
C ALA A 232 10.94 -9.78 -14.82
N PHE A 233 10.18 -10.04 -13.75
CA PHE A 233 9.76 -8.99 -12.83
C PHE A 233 10.66 -9.03 -11.60
N VAL A 234 11.45 -7.97 -11.40
CA VAL A 234 12.49 -7.93 -10.37
C VAL A 234 12.11 -6.90 -9.29
N ILE A 235 12.12 -7.31 -8.03
CA ILE A 235 11.82 -6.43 -6.89
C ILE A 235 13.02 -6.37 -5.97
N LEU A 236 13.53 -5.16 -5.72
CA LEU A 236 14.48 -4.89 -4.63
C LEU A 236 13.74 -4.22 -3.48
N ASP A 237 13.51 -4.99 -2.43
CA ASP A 237 12.89 -4.50 -1.21
C ASP A 237 13.92 -3.95 -0.23
N GLU A 238 13.47 -3.00 0.59
CA GLU A 238 14.26 -2.34 1.64
C GLU A 238 15.54 -1.72 1.08
N ALA A 239 15.39 -1.10 -0.09
CA ALA A 239 16.48 -0.56 -0.88
C ALA A 239 17.23 0.58 -0.17
N GLN A 240 16.64 1.21 0.85
CA GLN A 240 17.33 2.20 1.68
C GLN A 240 18.58 1.63 2.35
N ASN A 241 18.61 0.32 2.55
CA ASN A 241 19.68 -0.46 3.14
C ASN A 241 20.72 -0.95 2.12
N THR A 242 20.73 -0.36 0.93
CA THR A 242 21.81 -0.54 -0.05
C THR A 242 22.81 0.61 0.00
N THR A 243 24.03 0.37 -0.45
CA THR A 243 24.99 1.43 -0.79
C THR A 243 24.79 1.91 -2.24
N PRO A 244 25.27 3.11 -2.62
CA PRO A 244 25.20 3.58 -4.01
C PRO A 244 25.85 2.62 -5.01
N ALA A 245 26.93 1.93 -4.60
CA ALA A 245 27.59 0.92 -5.42
C ALA A 245 26.71 -0.32 -5.65
N GLN A 246 26.04 -0.81 -4.61
CA GLN A 246 25.09 -1.93 -4.72
C GLN A 246 23.86 -1.54 -5.55
N MET A 247 23.32 -0.33 -5.35
CA MET A 247 22.20 0.17 -6.13
C MET A 247 22.57 0.28 -7.61
N LYS A 248 23.72 0.87 -7.95
CA LYS A 248 24.22 0.92 -9.34
C LYS A 248 24.42 -0.49 -9.92
N MET A 249 25.00 -1.40 -9.14
CA MET A 249 25.17 -2.79 -9.55
C MET A 249 23.81 -3.41 -9.92
N PHE A 250 22.80 -3.23 -9.08
CA PHE A 250 21.48 -3.80 -9.26
C PHE A 250 20.70 -3.20 -10.44
N LEU A 251 20.64 -1.87 -10.53
CA LEU A 251 19.95 -1.16 -11.62
C LEU A 251 20.48 -1.55 -13.00
N THR A 252 21.79 -1.83 -13.11
CA THR A 252 22.41 -2.28 -14.37
C THR A 252 22.18 -3.76 -14.69
N ARG A 253 21.38 -4.49 -13.91
CA ARG A 253 20.99 -5.89 -14.22
C ARG A 253 19.69 -5.98 -15.02
N LEU A 254 18.95 -4.87 -15.17
CA LEU A 254 17.70 -4.84 -15.93
C LEU A 254 17.94 -5.27 -17.38
N GLY A 255 17.32 -6.38 -17.79
CA GLY A 255 17.36 -6.92 -19.14
C GLY A 255 16.14 -6.54 -19.98
N PHE A 256 16.05 -7.09 -21.20
CA PHE A 256 14.92 -6.88 -22.09
C PHE A 256 13.68 -7.67 -21.64
N GLY A 257 12.50 -7.14 -21.94
CA GLY A 257 11.23 -7.78 -21.57
C GLY A 257 10.98 -7.82 -20.06
N SER A 258 11.72 -7.01 -19.28
CA SER A 258 11.71 -7.03 -17.83
C SER A 258 11.22 -5.74 -17.22
N LYS A 259 10.72 -5.85 -15.98
CA LYS A 259 10.37 -4.73 -15.13
C LYS A 259 11.14 -4.82 -13.83
N MET A 260 11.53 -3.67 -13.29
CA MET A 260 12.24 -3.56 -12.02
C MET A 260 11.50 -2.58 -11.12
N VAL A 261 11.20 -3.01 -9.89
CA VAL A 261 10.57 -2.18 -8.87
C VAL A 261 11.50 -2.14 -7.66
N ILE A 262 11.87 -0.93 -7.25
CA ILE A 262 12.70 -0.69 -6.08
C ILE A 262 11.81 -0.11 -4.99
N THR A 263 11.74 -0.76 -3.82
CA THR A 263 10.93 -0.30 -2.69
C THR A 263 11.81 0.01 -1.49
N GLY A 264 11.46 1.07 -0.75
CA GLY A 264 12.16 1.39 0.50
C GLY A 264 11.62 2.63 1.20
N ASP A 265 12.19 2.89 2.37
CA ASP A 265 11.87 4.05 3.20
C ASP A 265 13.17 4.80 3.53
N ILE A 266 13.37 5.98 2.93
CA ILE A 266 14.59 6.78 3.14
C ILE A 266 14.76 7.28 4.57
N THR A 267 13.72 7.19 5.41
CA THR A 267 13.76 7.58 6.83
C THR A 267 14.21 6.45 7.74
N GLN A 268 14.20 5.19 7.28
CA GLN A 268 14.54 3.99 8.06
C GLN A 268 15.82 3.32 7.54
N VAL A 269 16.94 4.05 7.58
CA VAL A 269 18.23 3.56 7.10
C VAL A 269 18.99 2.83 8.20
N ASP A 270 19.20 1.52 8.02
CA ASP A 270 19.91 0.64 8.96
C ASP A 270 21.41 0.50 8.64
N LEU A 271 21.93 1.34 7.75
CA LEU A 271 23.35 1.31 7.35
C LEU A 271 24.26 1.85 8.46
N PRO A 272 25.52 1.39 8.53
CA PRO A 272 26.51 1.95 9.45
C PRO A 272 26.63 3.47 9.33
N ARG A 273 26.86 4.13 10.47
CA ARG A 273 26.90 5.59 10.55
C ARG A 273 27.92 6.17 9.56
N GLY A 274 27.49 7.12 8.74
CA GLY A 274 28.31 7.77 7.71
C GLY A 274 28.25 7.11 6.32
N VAL A 275 27.63 5.93 6.18
CA VAL A 275 27.37 5.31 4.89
C VAL A 275 26.10 5.94 4.28
N LYS A 276 26.21 6.44 3.04
CA LYS A 276 25.06 6.99 2.31
C LYS A 276 24.16 5.86 1.82
N SER A 277 22.85 6.07 1.88
CA SER A 277 21.86 5.18 1.28
C SER A 277 21.91 5.22 -0.25
N GLY A 278 21.88 4.04 -0.87
CA GLY A 278 21.80 3.84 -2.31
C GLY A 278 20.45 4.23 -2.88
N LEU A 279 19.35 4.00 -2.15
CA LEU A 279 18.02 4.46 -2.58
C LEU A 279 17.93 5.98 -2.62
N ALA A 280 18.40 6.66 -1.57
CA ALA A 280 18.42 8.12 -1.53
C ALA A 280 19.28 8.69 -2.67
N ALA A 281 20.46 8.10 -2.92
CA ALA A 281 21.30 8.49 -4.05
C ALA A 281 20.62 8.23 -5.40
N ALA A 282 19.98 7.07 -5.59
CA ALA A 282 19.29 6.75 -6.84
C ALA A 282 18.10 7.68 -7.10
N ARG A 283 17.33 8.04 -6.08
CA ARG A 283 16.26 9.04 -6.21
C ARG A 283 16.78 10.34 -6.81
N ASP A 284 17.90 10.85 -6.26
CA ASP A 284 18.46 12.13 -6.69
C ASP A 284 19.13 12.03 -8.07
N ILE A 285 19.83 10.93 -8.36
CA ILE A 285 20.53 10.69 -9.63
C ILE A 285 19.54 10.45 -10.78
N LEU A 286 18.50 9.64 -10.56
CA LEU A 286 17.57 9.22 -11.60
C LEU A 286 16.48 10.24 -11.90
N LYS A 287 16.32 11.29 -11.08
CA LYS A 287 15.31 12.34 -11.26
C LYS A 287 15.29 12.97 -12.66
N ASN A 288 16.45 13.05 -13.31
CA ASN A 288 16.61 13.67 -14.63
C ASN A 288 16.85 12.63 -15.76
N VAL A 289 16.71 11.33 -15.45
CA VAL A 289 16.87 10.26 -16.44
C VAL A 289 15.50 9.93 -17.04
N GLN A 290 15.42 9.84 -18.37
CA GLN A 290 14.19 9.42 -19.05
C GLN A 290 13.94 7.92 -18.84
N GLY A 291 12.71 7.54 -18.49
CA GLY A 291 12.29 6.15 -18.32
C GLY A 291 11.95 5.76 -16.88
N PRO A 292 12.87 5.90 -15.90
CA PRO A 292 12.58 5.61 -14.50
C PRO A 292 11.48 6.53 -13.96
N VAL A 293 10.53 5.97 -13.21
CA VAL A 293 9.49 6.74 -12.52
C VAL A 293 9.70 6.63 -11.01
N ILE A 294 9.69 7.78 -10.34
CA ILE A 294 9.80 7.86 -8.88
C ILE A 294 8.42 8.20 -8.33
N ILE A 295 7.92 7.36 -7.43
CA ILE A 295 6.66 7.54 -6.73
C ILE A 295 6.96 7.66 -5.24
N GLU A 296 6.68 8.83 -4.69
CA GLU A 296 6.72 9.08 -3.25
C GLU A 296 5.32 8.84 -2.67
N LEU A 297 5.21 7.84 -1.81
CA LEU A 297 4.00 7.50 -1.05
C LEU A 297 4.04 8.24 0.28
N GLU A 298 2.97 8.97 0.56
CA GLU A 298 2.86 9.86 1.70
C GLU A 298 2.30 9.13 2.92
N GLN A 299 2.23 9.84 4.07
CA GLN A 299 1.56 9.30 5.26
C GLN A 299 0.08 9.01 5.01
N SER A 300 -0.57 9.77 4.12
CA SER A 300 -1.95 9.53 3.67
C SER A 300 -2.12 8.21 2.91
N ASP A 301 -1.03 7.60 2.43
CA ASP A 301 -1.04 6.30 1.75
C ASP A 301 -0.89 5.11 2.73
N VAL A 302 -0.66 5.37 4.02
CA VAL A 302 -0.49 4.34 5.04
C VAL A 302 -1.83 3.69 5.36
N VAL A 303 -1.93 2.39 5.05
CA VAL A 303 -3.13 1.61 5.31
C VAL A 303 -2.86 0.64 6.44
N ARG A 304 -3.17 1.06 7.67
CA ARG A 304 -3.06 0.25 8.88
C ARG A 304 -4.41 0.12 9.58
N HIS A 305 -4.47 -0.79 10.53
CA HIS A 305 -5.63 -0.90 11.42
C HIS A 305 -5.76 0.38 12.27
N PRO A 306 -6.96 0.94 12.50
CA PRO A 306 -7.15 2.17 13.26
C PRO A 306 -6.49 2.15 14.65
N LEU A 307 -6.58 1.01 15.36
CA LEU A 307 -5.88 0.80 16.63
C LEU A 307 -4.35 1.00 16.53
N VAL A 308 -3.71 0.55 15.45
CA VAL A 308 -2.26 0.71 15.27
C VAL A 308 -1.90 2.19 15.11
N ALA A 309 -2.73 2.96 14.39
CA ALA A 309 -2.53 4.41 14.30
C ALA A 309 -2.65 5.09 15.67
N LYS A 310 -3.65 4.72 16.48
CA LYS A 310 -3.82 5.22 17.85
C LYS A 310 -2.63 4.88 18.75
N ILE A 311 -2.08 3.66 18.63
CA ILE A 311 -0.88 3.24 19.36
C ILE A 311 0.32 4.08 18.96
N ILE A 312 0.58 4.26 17.66
CA ILE A 312 1.71 5.08 17.17
C ILE A 312 1.59 6.51 17.71
N GLN A 313 0.42 7.14 17.59
CA GLN A 313 0.18 8.48 18.12
C GLN A 313 0.39 8.58 19.64
N ALA A 314 0.12 7.52 20.40
CA ALA A 314 0.36 7.50 21.84
C ALA A 314 1.86 7.45 22.18
N TYR A 315 2.65 6.72 21.39
CA TYR A 315 4.11 6.68 21.52
C TYR A 315 4.76 7.99 21.04
N ASP A 316 4.30 8.55 19.91
CA ASP A 316 4.80 9.83 19.38
C ASP A 316 4.56 11.01 20.33
N LYS A 317 3.55 10.93 21.21
CA LYS A 317 3.29 11.93 22.26
C LYS A 317 4.14 11.74 23.52
N TYR A 318 4.67 10.53 23.71
CA TYR A 318 5.51 10.19 24.85
C TYR A 318 6.98 10.55 24.59
N GLU A 319 7.45 10.36 23.36
CA GLU A 319 8.77 10.79 22.88
C GLU A 319 8.87 12.30 22.67
#